data_AF-A0A2K3JFS9-F1
#
_entry.id   AF-A0A2K3JFS9-F1
#
_cell.length_a   1.000
_cell.length_b   1.000
_cell.length_c   1.000
_cell.angle_alpha   90.00
_cell.angle_beta   90.00
_cell.angle_gamma   90.00
#
_symmetry.space_group_name_H-M   'P 1'
#
loop_
_entity.id
_entity.type
_entity.pdbx_description
1 polymer ?
#
loop_
_entity_poly.entity_id
_entity_poly.type
_entity_poly.pdbx_seq_one_letter_code
_entity_poly.pdbx_strand_id
1 'polypeptide(L)'
;MEIRNNECVIEGENMSEIPIPASDPYQQPKQSSGYGTCCKIGALACVLLIIGMVIIAMVFMGGVLSLFGGITTGGGTSYDTRALQSSNNVDVDLYPTFYYDEFSVYSSEVQTSTPPDVYFDISVDDTGSDSVSVTIHFAIYEIDQTTFDSIPTWSGLTSYLVEDGDYSTARTDFYNLNNYASTYVWVVWFEATSKTDVWTVDIALTLRYNWNL
;
A
#
# COMPACT_ATOMS: atom_id res chain seq x y z
N MET A 1 29.69 -27.15 71.18
CA MET A 1 30.39 -26.85 69.91
C MET A 1 29.30 -26.50 68.93
N GLU A 2 29.20 -25.22 68.64
CA GLU A 2 28.11 -24.53 67.97
C GLU A 2 28.62 -24.15 66.58
N ILE A 3 27.97 -24.63 65.52
CA ILE A 3 28.25 -24.17 64.15
C ILE A 3 26.91 -23.98 63.44
N ARG A 4 26.80 -22.80 62.82
CA ARG A 4 25.61 -22.02 62.51
C ARG A 4 25.00 -22.41 61.16
N ASN A 5 23.67 -22.25 61.06
CA ASN A 5 22.94 -22.22 59.80
C ASN A 5 23.31 -20.95 59.03
N ASN A 6 23.79 -21.08 57.79
CA ASN A 6 23.93 -19.97 56.86
C ASN A 6 22.64 -19.86 56.03
N GLU A 7 21.78 -18.91 56.41
CA GLU A 7 20.72 -18.42 55.56
C GLU A 7 21.33 -17.49 54.51
N CYS A 8 21.20 -17.88 53.23
CA CYS A 8 21.55 -17.02 52.10
C CYS A 8 20.33 -16.14 51.79
N VAL A 9 20.38 -14.88 52.22
CA VAL A 9 19.44 -13.83 51.84
C VAL A 9 19.88 -13.32 50.47
N ILE A 10 19.09 -13.56 49.42
CA ILE A 10 19.28 -12.90 48.13
C ILE A 10 18.48 -11.59 48.19
N GLU A 11 19.21 -10.49 48.30
CA GLU A 11 18.70 -9.13 48.18
C GLU A 11 18.09 -8.91 46.79
N GLY A 12 16.93 -8.26 46.75
CA GLY A 12 16.24 -7.92 45.51
C GLY A 12 17.05 -6.93 44.69
N GLU A 13 17.49 -7.36 43.51
CA GLU A 13 18.01 -6.47 42.48
C GLU A 13 16.85 -5.61 41.95
N ASN A 14 16.95 -4.33 42.26
CA ASN A 14 16.15 -3.25 41.73
C ASN A 14 16.46 -3.12 40.22
N MET A 15 15.52 -3.54 39.37
CA MET A 15 15.64 -3.37 37.92
C MET A 15 15.65 -1.88 37.59
N SER A 16 16.84 -1.35 37.33
CA SER A 16 17.04 -0.02 36.75
C SER A 16 16.47 -0.02 35.34
N GLU A 17 15.27 0.54 35.20
CA GLU A 17 14.60 0.81 33.94
C GLU A 17 15.53 1.63 33.02
N ILE A 18 15.86 1.08 31.85
CA ILE A 18 16.67 1.78 30.84
C ILE A 18 15.75 2.83 30.20
N PRO A 19 16.08 4.15 30.24
CA PRO A 19 15.26 5.15 29.60
C PRO A 19 15.30 4.95 28.07
N ILE A 20 14.16 4.60 27.49
CA ILE A 20 13.98 4.59 26.03
C ILE A 20 13.95 6.07 25.59
N PRO A 21 14.82 6.50 24.66
CA PRO A 21 14.76 7.87 24.14
C PRO A 21 13.42 8.07 23.45
N ALA A 22 12.73 9.16 23.79
CA ALA A 22 11.49 9.56 23.16
C ALA A 22 11.72 9.69 21.64
N SER A 23 11.03 8.88 20.85
CA SER A 23 10.93 9.08 19.42
C SER A 23 10.18 10.39 19.17
N ASP A 24 10.77 11.28 18.38
CA ASP A 24 10.11 12.51 17.99
C ASP A 24 8.80 12.16 17.26
N PRO A 25 7.66 12.79 17.61
CA PRO A 25 6.37 12.49 16.98
C PRO A 25 6.41 12.85 15.50
N TYR A 26 6.02 11.89 14.66
CA TYR A 26 5.86 12.04 13.22
C TYR A 26 5.02 13.28 12.85
N GLN A 27 5.51 14.09 11.92
CA GLN A 27 4.78 15.24 11.36
C GLN A 27 4.24 14.89 9.97
N GLN A 28 2.92 14.84 9.85
CA GLN A 28 2.22 14.61 8.59
C GLN A 28 2.47 15.74 7.57
N PRO A 29 2.65 15.43 6.27
CA PRO A 29 2.73 16.45 5.22
C PRO A 29 1.40 17.21 5.05
N LYS A 30 1.50 18.52 4.76
CA LYS A 30 0.37 19.43 4.58
C LYS A 30 -0.50 19.02 3.40
N GLN A 31 -1.77 18.69 3.67
CA GLN A 31 -2.81 18.61 2.63
C GLN A 31 -3.08 20.00 2.04
N SER A 32 -2.93 20.12 0.72
CA SER A 32 -3.35 21.31 -0.02
C SER A 32 -4.88 21.39 -0.01
N SER A 33 -5.40 22.45 0.59
CA SER A 33 -6.83 22.73 0.63
C SER A 33 -7.23 23.64 -0.52
N GLY A 34 -8.38 23.37 -1.10
CA GLY A 34 -9.25 24.39 -1.68
C GLY A 34 -9.45 24.30 -3.18
N TYR A 35 -10.69 23.99 -3.58
CA TYR A 35 -11.36 24.86 -4.53
C TYR A 35 -12.83 25.05 -4.15
N GLY A 36 -13.20 26.32 -4.07
CA GLY A 36 -14.36 26.84 -3.36
C GLY A 36 -15.69 26.65 -4.07
N THR A 37 -16.71 26.42 -3.26
CA THR A 37 -18.13 26.48 -3.60
C THR A 37 -18.58 27.95 -3.56
N CYS A 38 -19.06 28.48 -4.67
CA CYS A 38 -19.79 29.75 -4.71
C CYS A 38 -20.87 29.69 -5.80
N CYS A 39 -21.97 30.40 -5.59
CA CYS A 39 -23.11 30.62 -6.49
C CYS A 39 -24.31 29.65 -6.35
N LYS A 40 -24.91 29.63 -5.14
CA LYS A 40 -26.32 29.27 -4.96
C LYS A 40 -27.20 30.47 -5.35
N ILE A 41 -28.27 30.20 -6.10
CA ILE A 41 -29.52 30.97 -6.33
C ILE A 41 -29.92 31.14 -7.82
N GLY A 42 -29.03 30.87 -8.79
CA GLY A 42 -29.40 30.77 -10.23
C GLY A 42 -29.60 29.34 -10.78
N ALA A 43 -29.33 28.31 -9.97
CA ALA A 43 -29.08 26.94 -10.44
C ALA A 43 -30.35 26.09 -10.72
N LEU A 44 -31.51 26.41 -10.15
CA LEU A 44 -32.67 25.50 -10.19
C LEU A 44 -33.36 25.42 -11.56
N ALA A 45 -33.38 26.50 -12.35
CA ALA A 45 -33.97 26.49 -13.69
C ALA A 45 -33.04 25.86 -14.74
N CYS A 46 -31.72 26.05 -14.61
CA CYS A 46 -30.73 25.41 -15.48
C CYS A 46 -30.60 23.91 -15.20
N VAL A 47 -30.69 23.48 -13.93
CA VAL A 47 -30.63 22.06 -13.56
C VAL A 47 -31.76 21.25 -14.21
N LEU A 48 -32.98 21.78 -14.30
CA LEU A 48 -34.10 21.05 -14.94
C LEU A 48 -33.94 20.94 -16.46
N LEU A 49 -33.43 21.98 -17.14
CA LEU A 49 -33.12 21.91 -18.58
C LEU A 49 -31.91 21.01 -18.87
N ILE A 50 -30.89 21.02 -18.01
CA ILE A 50 -29.74 20.13 -18.12
C ILE A 50 -30.16 18.68 -17.87
N ILE A 51 -30.94 18.38 -16.83
CA ILE A 51 -31.45 17.02 -16.58
C ILE A 51 -32.30 16.53 -17.77
N GLY A 52 -33.17 17.39 -18.32
CA GLY A 52 -33.96 17.05 -19.51
C GLY A 52 -33.10 16.73 -20.74
N MET A 53 -32.09 17.56 -21.04
CA MET A 53 -31.15 17.30 -22.14
C MET A 53 -30.25 16.10 -21.87
N VAL A 54 -29.84 15.87 -20.63
CA VAL A 54 -29.00 14.73 -20.21
C VAL A 54 -29.77 13.42 -20.36
N ILE A 55 -31.06 13.38 -20.00
CA ILE A 55 -31.90 12.18 -20.21
C ILE A 55 -32.08 11.92 -21.72
N ILE A 56 -32.37 12.95 -22.51
CA ILE A 56 -32.52 12.79 -23.98
C ILE A 56 -31.19 12.36 -24.61
N ALA A 57 -30.06 12.91 -24.18
CA ALA A 57 -28.72 12.53 -24.64
C ALA A 57 -28.34 11.11 -24.21
N MET A 58 -28.71 10.65 -23.01
CA MET A 58 -28.50 9.26 -22.59
C MET A 58 -29.34 8.27 -23.41
N VAL A 59 -30.58 8.62 -23.74
CA VAL A 59 -31.44 7.78 -24.59
C VAL A 59 -30.90 7.74 -26.03
N PHE A 60 -30.40 8.86 -26.56
CA PHE A 60 -29.77 8.89 -27.89
C PHE A 60 -28.39 8.21 -27.93
N MET A 61 -27.53 8.40 -26.93
CA MET A 61 -26.25 7.70 -26.84
C MET A 61 -26.43 6.19 -26.59
N GLY A 62 -27.36 5.80 -25.71
CA GLY A 62 -27.67 4.39 -25.47
C GLY A 62 -28.30 3.68 -26.69
N GLY A 63 -29.12 4.40 -27.45
CA GLY A 63 -29.75 3.87 -28.67
C GLY A 63 -28.81 3.80 -29.89
N VAL A 64 -27.79 4.64 -29.98
CA VAL A 64 -26.82 4.63 -31.09
C VAL A 64 -25.61 3.74 -30.79
N LEU A 65 -25.14 3.67 -29.54
CA LEU A 65 -24.01 2.79 -29.14
C LEU A 65 -24.37 1.29 -29.13
N SER A 66 -25.66 0.94 -29.04
CA SER A 66 -26.11 -0.45 -29.14
C SER A 66 -26.30 -0.92 -30.59
N LEU A 67 -26.33 -0.01 -31.57
CA LEU A 67 -26.48 -0.31 -32.99
C LEU A 67 -25.17 -0.27 -33.79
N PHE A 68 -24.13 0.38 -33.26
CA PHE A 68 -22.76 0.32 -33.77
C PHE A 68 -21.83 -0.16 -32.65
N GLY A 69 -21.71 -1.49 -32.54
CA GLY A 69 -20.79 -2.13 -31.61
C GLY A 69 -19.37 -1.58 -31.79
N GLY A 70 -18.84 -1.05 -30.69
CA GLY A 70 -17.41 -0.87 -30.44
C GLY A 70 -16.67 0.01 -31.42
N ILE A 71 -16.47 1.28 -31.07
CA ILE A 71 -15.20 2.02 -31.17
C ILE A 71 -15.42 3.29 -30.34
N THR A 72 -14.94 3.26 -29.09
CA THR A 72 -14.55 4.50 -28.41
C THR A 72 -13.05 4.65 -28.63
N THR A 73 -12.68 5.42 -29.65
CA THR A 73 -11.35 6.00 -29.81
C THR A 73 -11.10 6.99 -28.66
N GLY A 74 -10.60 6.47 -27.54
CA GLY A 74 -9.77 7.21 -26.60
C GLY A 74 -8.38 6.61 -26.69
N GLY A 75 -7.35 7.40 -27.00
CA GLY A 75 -5.97 6.95 -26.94
C GLY A 75 -5.59 6.67 -25.50
N GLY A 76 -6.00 5.50 -24.99
CA GLY A 76 -5.57 5.00 -23.69
C GLY A 76 -4.14 4.50 -23.82
N THR A 77 -3.33 4.78 -22.81
CA THR A 77 -2.05 4.10 -22.63
C THR A 77 -2.31 2.60 -22.55
N SER A 78 -1.84 1.84 -23.55
CA SER A 78 -1.83 0.38 -23.49
C SER A 78 -0.67 -0.09 -22.61
N TYR A 79 -0.86 -1.16 -21.87
CA TYR A 79 0.20 -1.85 -21.15
C TYR A 79 -0.24 -3.31 -20.94
N ASP A 80 0.73 -4.18 -20.77
CA ASP A 80 0.51 -5.56 -20.36
C ASP A 80 0.54 -5.66 -18.82
N THR A 81 -0.09 -6.70 -18.29
CA THR A 81 -0.17 -6.92 -16.83
C THR A 81 0.17 -8.34 -16.44
N ARG A 82 0.79 -8.52 -15.28
CA ARG A 82 1.01 -9.81 -14.63
C ARG A 82 0.72 -9.71 -13.15
N ALA A 83 -0.15 -10.59 -12.63
CA ALA A 83 -0.41 -10.66 -11.20
C ALA A 83 0.85 -11.16 -10.47
N LEU A 84 1.22 -10.47 -9.39
CA LEU A 84 2.33 -10.83 -8.51
C LEU A 84 1.82 -11.49 -7.23
N GLN A 85 0.82 -10.86 -6.59
CA GLN A 85 0.20 -11.36 -5.37
C GLN A 85 -1.31 -11.10 -5.40
N SER A 86 -2.10 -12.04 -4.89
CA SER A 86 -3.51 -11.85 -4.59
C SER A 86 -3.89 -12.63 -3.34
N SER A 87 -4.09 -11.90 -2.25
CA SER A 87 -4.56 -12.39 -0.96
C SER A 87 -5.85 -11.66 -0.63
N ASN A 88 -6.89 -12.38 -0.25
CA ASN A 88 -8.14 -11.77 0.19
C ASN A 88 -8.51 -12.28 1.58
N ASN A 89 -9.00 -11.38 2.43
CA ASN A 89 -9.45 -11.64 3.80
C ASN A 89 -8.40 -12.34 4.66
N VAL A 90 -7.14 -11.92 4.56
CA VAL A 90 -6.05 -12.49 5.36
C VAL A 90 -5.99 -11.79 6.71
N ASP A 91 -5.96 -12.57 7.79
CA ASP A 91 -5.65 -12.03 9.12
C ASP A 91 -4.16 -11.70 9.21
N VAL A 92 -3.84 -10.44 9.51
CA VAL A 92 -2.45 -9.96 9.54
C VAL A 92 -1.97 -9.64 10.95
N ASP A 93 -0.73 -10.00 11.28
CA ASP A 93 -0.10 -9.61 12.54
C ASP A 93 0.54 -8.22 12.43
N LEU A 94 0.61 -7.51 13.56
CA LEU A 94 1.37 -6.27 13.66
C LEU A 94 2.87 -6.55 13.64
N TYR A 95 3.65 -5.51 13.32
CA TYR A 95 5.11 -5.53 13.49
C TYR A 95 5.50 -6.08 14.89
N PRO A 96 6.46 -7.02 15.00
CA PRO A 96 7.58 -7.29 14.07
C PRO A 96 7.30 -8.26 12.93
N THR A 97 6.05 -8.72 12.73
CA THR A 97 5.72 -9.55 11.56
C THR A 97 5.67 -8.70 10.30
N PHE A 98 6.26 -9.21 9.22
CA PHE A 98 6.21 -8.63 7.88
C PHE A 98 5.94 -9.71 6.83
N TYR A 99 5.35 -9.30 5.72
CA TYR A 99 4.96 -10.14 4.60
C TYR A 99 5.78 -9.74 3.38
N TYR A 100 6.31 -10.72 2.66
CA TYR A 100 7.17 -10.47 1.50
C TYR A 100 7.13 -11.64 0.53
N ASP A 101 7.43 -11.36 -0.73
CA ASP A 101 7.65 -12.38 -1.76
C ASP A 101 8.57 -11.84 -2.87
N GLU A 102 9.18 -12.75 -3.63
CA GLU A 102 10.06 -12.44 -4.75
C GLU A 102 9.28 -12.38 -6.07
N PHE A 103 9.66 -11.44 -6.94
CA PHE A 103 9.26 -11.48 -8.34
C PHE A 103 10.39 -11.00 -9.24
N SER A 104 10.41 -11.48 -10.49
CA SER A 104 11.35 -11.01 -11.50
C SER A 104 10.64 -10.20 -12.58
N VAL A 105 11.29 -9.15 -13.07
CA VAL A 105 10.94 -8.47 -14.32
C VAL A 105 11.80 -9.04 -15.44
N TYR A 106 11.18 -9.59 -16.48
CA TYR A 106 11.89 -10.23 -17.59
C TYR A 106 12.30 -9.22 -18.67
N SER A 107 13.31 -9.54 -19.47
CA SER A 107 13.73 -8.69 -20.60
C SER A 107 12.62 -8.46 -21.63
N SER A 108 11.65 -9.37 -21.75
CA SER A 108 10.46 -9.22 -22.58
C SER A 108 9.43 -8.22 -22.03
N GLU A 109 9.57 -7.81 -20.77
CA GLU A 109 8.65 -6.89 -20.06
C GLU A 109 9.21 -5.45 -20.00
N VAL A 110 10.44 -5.22 -20.48
CA VAL A 110 11.11 -3.90 -20.48
C VAL A 110 11.47 -3.47 -21.91
N GLN A 111 10.55 -3.71 -22.85
CA GLN A 111 10.79 -3.43 -24.28
C GLN A 111 10.53 -1.97 -24.68
N THR A 112 10.05 -1.15 -23.75
CA THR A 112 9.69 0.26 -23.98
C THR A 112 10.59 1.22 -23.20
N SER A 113 10.55 2.51 -23.53
CA SER A 113 11.25 3.54 -22.76
C SER A 113 10.61 3.84 -21.41
N THR A 114 9.36 3.44 -21.21
CA THR A 114 8.63 3.63 -19.95
C THR A 114 8.97 2.48 -19.01
N PRO A 115 9.43 2.76 -17.78
CA PRO A 115 9.68 1.71 -16.80
C PRO A 115 8.41 0.90 -16.48
N PRO A 116 8.54 -0.38 -16.13
CA PRO A 116 7.44 -1.10 -15.53
C PRO A 116 7.15 -0.55 -14.13
N ASP A 117 5.93 -0.75 -13.65
CA ASP A 117 5.55 -0.37 -12.28
C ASP A 117 4.76 -1.48 -11.60
N VAL A 118 4.75 -1.43 -10.26
CA VAL A 118 3.90 -2.27 -9.43
C VAL A 118 2.68 -1.46 -9.03
N TYR A 119 1.52 -1.87 -9.51
CA TYR A 119 0.24 -1.46 -8.95
C TYR A 119 0.01 -2.20 -7.65
N PHE A 120 -0.17 -1.42 -6.59
CA PHE A 120 -0.25 -1.87 -5.23
C PHE A 120 -1.60 -1.47 -4.66
N ASP A 121 -2.44 -2.46 -4.34
CA ASP A 121 -3.78 -2.27 -3.81
C ASP A 121 -3.91 -3.05 -2.50
N ILE A 122 -3.89 -2.34 -1.38
CA ILE A 122 -4.08 -2.89 -0.05
C ILE A 122 -5.22 -2.17 0.64
N SER A 123 -6.16 -2.94 1.17
CA SER A 123 -7.22 -2.42 2.05
C SER A 123 -7.25 -3.22 3.34
N VAL A 124 -7.21 -2.51 4.46
CA VAL A 124 -7.47 -3.08 5.78
C VAL A 124 -8.95 -2.87 6.08
N ASP A 125 -9.71 -3.95 6.07
CA ASP A 125 -11.07 -3.97 6.57
C ASP A 125 -11.01 -4.30 8.06
N ASP A 126 -11.22 -3.27 8.89
CA ASP A 126 -11.40 -3.46 10.33
C ASP A 126 -12.76 -4.13 10.56
N THR A 127 -12.73 -5.43 10.81
CA THR A 127 -13.92 -6.21 11.20
C THR A 127 -14.14 -6.19 12.72
N GLY A 128 -13.25 -5.54 13.47
CA GLY A 128 -13.25 -5.46 14.91
C GLY A 128 -14.04 -4.27 15.47
N SER A 129 -14.11 -4.21 16.80
CA SER A 129 -14.69 -3.07 17.52
C SER A 129 -13.68 -1.93 17.76
N ASP A 130 -12.44 -2.13 17.32
CA ASP A 130 -11.28 -1.27 17.54
C ASP A 130 -11.16 -0.19 16.48
N SER A 131 -11.60 1.04 16.76
CA SER A 131 -11.36 2.20 15.88
C SER A 131 -9.89 2.69 15.92
N VAL A 132 -8.92 1.80 15.69
CA VAL A 132 -7.50 2.11 15.72
C VAL A 132 -7.00 2.39 14.30
N SER A 133 -6.24 3.47 14.14
CA SER A 133 -5.59 3.78 12.86
C SER A 133 -4.45 2.80 12.61
N VAL A 134 -4.51 2.09 11.49
CA VAL A 134 -3.45 1.19 11.01
C VAL A 134 -2.58 1.93 10.00
N THR A 135 -1.28 1.94 10.24
CA THR A 135 -0.28 2.35 9.26
C THR A 135 0.19 1.12 8.50
N ILE A 136 -0.01 1.14 7.18
CA ILE A 136 0.54 0.18 6.23
C ILE A 136 1.87 0.74 5.76
N HIS A 137 2.93 -0.02 5.98
CA HIS A 137 4.25 0.28 5.45
C HIS A 137 4.52 -0.63 4.27
N PHE A 138 5.13 -0.11 3.20
CA PHE A 138 5.62 -0.94 2.10
C PHE A 138 7.05 -0.54 1.70
N ALA A 139 7.77 -1.50 1.15
CA ALA A 139 9.02 -1.26 0.46
C ALA A 139 9.21 -2.26 -0.70
N ILE A 140 9.92 -1.83 -1.74
CA ILE A 140 10.37 -2.68 -2.84
C ILE A 140 11.90 -2.60 -2.89
N TYR A 141 12.55 -3.76 -2.85
CA TYR A 141 14.00 -3.89 -2.94
C TYR A 141 14.39 -4.61 -4.23
N GLU A 142 15.42 -4.13 -4.93
CA GLU A 142 16.04 -4.84 -6.04
C GLU A 142 17.07 -5.85 -5.53
N ILE A 143 16.58 -7.00 -5.11
CA ILE A 143 17.34 -8.05 -4.45
C ILE A 143 16.60 -9.38 -4.65
N ASP A 144 17.33 -10.50 -4.58
CA ASP A 144 16.70 -11.82 -4.49
C ASP A 144 16.33 -12.17 -3.04
N GLN A 145 15.39 -13.10 -2.86
CA GLN A 145 14.88 -13.51 -1.56
C GLN A 145 15.97 -14.10 -0.66
N THR A 146 16.91 -14.87 -1.24
CA THR A 146 17.97 -15.51 -0.45
C THR A 146 18.91 -14.47 0.16
N THR A 147 19.26 -13.45 -0.63
CA THR A 147 20.09 -12.33 -0.16
C THR A 147 19.32 -11.47 0.82
N PHE A 148 18.03 -11.20 0.58
CA PHE A 148 17.15 -10.50 1.51
C PHE A 148 17.12 -11.18 2.89
N ASP A 149 16.84 -12.48 2.94
CA ASP A 149 16.78 -13.29 4.17
C ASP A 149 18.13 -13.34 4.92
N SER A 150 19.24 -13.15 4.20
CA SER A 150 20.59 -13.17 4.79
C SER A 150 20.98 -11.86 5.47
N ILE A 151 20.27 -10.76 5.20
CA ILE A 151 20.56 -9.44 5.75
C ILE A 151 19.69 -9.22 7.00
N PRO A 152 20.29 -9.18 8.20
CA PRO A 152 19.53 -9.22 9.45
C PRO A 152 18.92 -7.86 9.86
N THR A 153 19.20 -6.78 9.13
CA THR A 153 18.76 -5.43 9.51
C THR A 153 18.25 -4.61 8.32
N TRP A 154 17.22 -3.79 8.55
CA TRP A 154 16.71 -2.84 7.55
C TRP A 154 17.78 -1.89 6.99
N SER A 155 18.74 -1.47 7.83
CA SER A 155 19.86 -0.63 7.39
C SER A 155 20.77 -1.32 6.39
N GLY A 156 20.87 -2.65 6.44
CA GLY A 156 21.62 -3.45 5.47
C GLY A 156 20.91 -3.56 4.12
N LEU A 157 19.59 -3.32 4.08
CA LEU A 157 18.76 -3.38 2.88
C LEU A 157 18.71 -2.04 2.12
N THR A 158 19.15 -0.94 2.73
CA THR A 158 19.05 0.41 2.16
C THR A 158 19.71 0.55 0.78
N SER A 159 20.80 -0.17 0.51
CA SER A 159 21.46 -0.12 -0.81
C SER A 159 20.66 -0.78 -1.93
N TYR A 160 19.65 -1.58 -1.60
CA TYR A 160 18.78 -2.27 -2.55
C TYR A 160 17.41 -1.61 -2.66
N LEU A 161 17.12 -0.58 -1.85
CA LEU A 161 15.81 0.06 -1.82
C LEU A 161 15.52 0.78 -3.15
N VAL A 162 14.37 0.46 -3.73
CA VAL A 162 13.86 1.09 -4.96
C VAL A 162 12.81 2.13 -4.61
N GLU A 163 11.84 1.76 -3.77
CA GLU A 163 10.71 2.59 -3.38
C GLU A 163 10.18 2.15 -2.01
N ASP A 164 9.67 3.09 -1.21
CA ASP A 164 9.01 2.87 0.08
C ASP A 164 7.89 3.89 0.36
N GLY A 165 7.07 3.61 1.38
CA GLY A 165 6.10 4.59 1.88
C GLY A 165 5.11 4.06 2.90
N ASP A 166 4.41 5.02 3.52
CA ASP A 166 3.52 4.80 4.66
C ASP A 166 2.11 5.31 4.33
N TYR A 167 1.08 4.50 4.63
CA TYR A 167 -0.30 4.83 4.32
C TYR A 167 -1.25 4.48 5.46
N SER A 168 -2.28 5.30 5.64
CA SER A 168 -3.33 5.04 6.61
C SER A 168 -4.43 4.18 5.99
N THR A 169 -4.72 3.02 6.58
CA THR A 169 -5.92 2.17 6.36
C THR A 169 -6.07 1.52 4.98
N ALA A 170 -5.75 2.21 3.89
CA ALA A 170 -5.78 1.65 2.55
C ALA A 170 -4.79 2.40 1.63
N ARG A 171 -4.29 1.70 0.62
CA ARG A 171 -3.48 2.28 -0.45
C ARG A 171 -3.80 1.64 -1.78
N THR A 172 -4.02 2.52 -2.76
CA THR A 172 -4.07 2.16 -4.18
C THR A 172 -3.12 3.10 -4.93
N ASP A 173 -1.94 2.62 -5.32
CA ASP A 173 -0.93 3.44 -6.00
C ASP A 173 0.05 2.62 -6.87
N PHE A 174 0.94 3.33 -7.56
CA PHE A 174 1.88 2.79 -8.52
C PHE A 174 3.32 3.14 -8.16
N TYR A 175 4.18 2.13 -8.13
CA TYR A 175 5.60 2.28 -7.79
C TYR A 175 6.46 1.88 -8.98
N ASN A 176 7.20 2.84 -9.53
CA ASN A 176 8.03 2.59 -10.70
C ASN A 176 9.22 1.70 -10.32
N LEU A 177 9.51 0.73 -11.17
CA LEU A 177 10.70 -0.10 -11.08
C LEU A 177 11.81 0.45 -11.99
N ASN A 178 12.98 -0.18 -11.94
CA ASN A 178 14.02 0.12 -12.90
C ASN A 178 13.66 -0.43 -14.30
N ASN A 179 14.01 0.31 -15.35
CA ASN A 179 13.68 -0.09 -16.73
C ASN A 179 14.73 -1.06 -17.32
N TYR A 180 14.95 -2.17 -16.62
CA TYR A 180 15.75 -3.30 -17.08
C TYR A 180 15.31 -4.58 -16.36
N ALA A 181 15.72 -5.74 -16.86
CA ALA A 181 15.38 -7.01 -16.25
C ALA A 181 16.11 -7.19 -14.92
N SER A 182 15.38 -7.44 -13.84
CA SER A 182 15.94 -7.64 -12.50
C SER A 182 15.00 -8.47 -11.62
N THR A 183 15.47 -8.80 -10.42
CA THR A 183 14.69 -9.48 -9.38
C THR A 183 14.43 -8.51 -8.23
N TYR A 184 13.22 -8.58 -7.70
CA TYR A 184 12.74 -7.71 -6.64
C TYR A 184 12.09 -8.51 -5.52
N VAL A 185 12.17 -7.97 -4.31
CA VAL A 185 11.39 -8.40 -3.15
C VAL A 185 10.50 -7.24 -2.74
N TRP A 186 9.19 -7.45 -2.70
CA TRP A 186 8.26 -6.52 -2.06
C TRP A 186 8.08 -6.90 -0.60
N VAL A 187 7.88 -5.91 0.26
CA VAL A 187 7.71 -6.11 1.71
C VAL A 187 6.58 -5.23 2.21
N VAL A 188 5.75 -5.76 3.10
CA VAL A 188 4.65 -5.05 3.77
C VAL A 188 4.62 -5.38 5.25
N TRP A 189 4.41 -4.38 6.09
CA TRP A 189 4.09 -4.60 7.51
C TRP A 189 3.06 -3.60 8.00
N PHE A 190 2.42 -3.95 9.11
CA PHE A 190 1.32 -3.18 9.67
C PHE A 190 1.70 -2.70 11.07
N GLU A 191 1.48 -1.42 11.33
CA GLU A 191 1.69 -0.81 12.64
C GLU A 191 0.41 -0.18 13.16
N ALA A 192 0.14 -0.39 14.44
CA ALA A 192 -0.96 0.22 15.16
C ALA A 192 -0.67 0.18 16.66
N THR A 193 -1.44 0.94 17.45
CA THR A 193 -1.24 0.98 18.91
C THR A 193 -1.56 -0.36 19.59
N SER A 194 -2.51 -1.11 19.04
CA SER A 194 -2.93 -2.42 19.50
C SER A 194 -3.81 -3.09 18.46
N LYS A 195 -3.81 -4.43 18.46
CA LYS A 195 -4.77 -5.25 17.73
C LYS A 195 -5.49 -6.11 18.77
N THR A 196 -6.79 -5.87 19.02
CA THR A 196 -7.57 -6.70 19.96
C THR A 196 -8.53 -7.68 19.28
N ASP A 197 -8.78 -7.47 17.98
CA ASP A 197 -9.63 -8.29 17.11
C ASP A 197 -8.91 -8.70 15.81
N VAL A 198 -9.55 -9.55 15.00
CA VAL A 198 -9.07 -9.98 13.67
C VAL A 198 -9.18 -8.83 12.67
N TRP A 199 -8.10 -8.56 11.93
CA TRP A 199 -8.07 -7.56 10.87
C TRP A 199 -7.90 -8.26 9.54
N THR A 200 -8.91 -8.15 8.68
CA THR A 200 -8.85 -8.74 7.35
C THR A 200 -8.22 -7.76 6.39
N VAL A 201 -7.13 -8.17 5.78
CA VAL A 201 -6.45 -7.40 4.75
C VAL A 201 -6.59 -8.09 3.41
N ASP A 202 -6.97 -7.30 2.41
CA ASP A 202 -6.87 -7.65 1.01
C ASP A 202 -5.57 -7.05 0.46
N ILE A 203 -4.76 -7.86 -0.22
CA ILE A 203 -3.50 -7.45 -0.85
C ILE A 203 -3.52 -7.92 -2.31
N ALA A 204 -3.49 -6.98 -3.24
CA ALA A 204 -3.34 -7.24 -4.66
C ALA A 204 -2.17 -6.46 -5.24
N LEU A 205 -1.20 -7.19 -5.80
CA LEU A 205 -0.03 -6.65 -6.47
C LEU A 205 -0.03 -7.05 -7.94
N THR A 206 0.08 -6.08 -8.82
CA THR A 206 0.10 -6.30 -10.28
C THR A 206 1.27 -5.56 -10.91
N LEU A 207 2.13 -6.28 -11.63
CA LEU A 207 3.13 -5.68 -12.50
C LEU A 207 2.45 -5.15 -13.76
N ARG A 208 2.69 -3.88 -14.10
CA ARG A 208 2.30 -3.29 -15.38
C ARG A 208 3.55 -2.94 -16.17
N TYR A 209 3.56 -3.32 -17.43
CA TYR A 209 4.77 -3.28 -18.24
C TYR A 209 4.48 -3.06 -19.73
N ASN A 210 5.51 -2.83 -20.53
CA ASN A 210 5.38 -2.58 -21.97
C ASN A 210 4.35 -1.48 -22.31
N TRP A 211 4.50 -0.32 -21.68
CA TRP A 211 3.60 0.81 -21.89
C TRP A 211 3.69 1.34 -23.33
N ASN A 212 2.55 1.43 -24.01
CA ASN A 212 2.39 1.92 -25.37
C ASN A 212 3.16 1.08 -26.41
N LEU A 213 3.31 -0.21 -26.14
CA LEU A 213 3.84 -1.19 -27.10
C LEU A 213 2.87 -1.40 -28.27
#